data_AF-A0A8T4ZGA7-F1
#
_entry.id   AF-A0A8T4ZGA7-F1
#
_cell.length_a   1.000
_cell.length_b   1.000
_cell.length_c   1.000
_cell.angle_alpha   90.00
_cell.angle_beta   90.00
_cell.angle_gamma   90.00
#
_symmetry.space_group_name_H-M   'P 1'
#
loop_
_entity.id
_entity.type
_entity.pdbx_description
1 polymer ?
#
loop_
_entity_poly.entity_id
_entity_poly.type
_entity_poly.pdbx_seq_one_letter_code
_entity_poly.pdbx_strand_id
1 'polypeptide(L)'
;MSYENRKDKACPNGVGSNPTPASLASTSLLENALNNPVRKRYGFNVLFADLNKAPKREWTKWQTQAQTDDDVRALFSTSKPDEVTCWGFVCGYKDLEAFDFDWAWIYRLWKTKLGDRVDTLTVQTPKISNAPETSLGDHLTQRILCSIEVE
;
A
#
# COMPACT_ATOMS: atom_id res chain seq x y z
N MET A 1 5.71 -72.31 19.66
CA MET A 1 5.81 -71.72 18.31
C MET A 1 4.65 -70.74 18.20
N SER A 2 4.77 -69.44 17.98
CA SER A 2 5.87 -68.50 17.76
C SER A 2 5.23 -67.09 17.90
N TYR A 3 6.07 -66.09 18.18
CA TYR A 3 5.77 -64.68 18.43
C TYR A 3 4.98 -63.96 17.30
N GLU A 4 4.28 -62.86 17.62
CA GLU A 4 4.70 -61.50 17.19
C GLU A 4 3.73 -60.34 17.58
N ASN A 5 4.30 -59.41 18.35
CA ASN A 5 4.20 -57.94 18.30
C ASN A 5 3.08 -57.25 17.50
N ARG A 6 2.21 -56.50 18.19
CA ARG A 6 1.53 -55.32 17.62
C ARG A 6 2.24 -54.04 18.06
N LYS A 7 2.93 -53.43 17.08
CA LYS A 7 3.55 -52.11 17.16
C LYS A 7 2.48 -51.01 17.14
N ASP A 8 2.60 -50.09 18.08
CA ASP A 8 2.59 -48.63 17.94
C ASP A 8 1.70 -48.01 16.84
N LYS A 9 0.55 -47.47 17.26
CA LYS A 9 -0.18 -46.43 16.52
C LYS A 9 0.43 -45.07 16.89
N ALA A 10 1.39 -44.61 16.09
CA ALA A 10 1.80 -43.21 16.09
C ALA A 10 0.78 -42.38 15.31
N CYS A 11 0.19 -41.37 15.94
CA CYS A 11 -0.55 -40.31 15.25
C CYS A 11 0.48 -39.35 14.60
N PRO A 12 0.36 -39.00 13.31
CA PRO A 12 1.17 -37.92 12.77
C PRO A 12 0.68 -36.59 13.33
N ASN A 13 1.53 -35.95 14.14
CA ASN A 13 1.43 -34.54 14.48
C ASN A 13 1.56 -33.72 13.19
N GLY A 14 0.42 -33.37 12.59
CA GLY A 14 0.34 -32.29 11.62
C GLY A 14 0.63 -30.99 12.34
N VAL A 15 1.90 -30.60 12.39
CA VAL A 15 2.34 -29.27 12.81
C VAL A 15 1.84 -28.30 11.75
N GLY A 16 0.59 -27.84 11.91
CA GLY A 16 0.13 -26.61 11.28
C GLY A 16 0.95 -25.48 11.89
N SER A 17 2.03 -25.11 11.22
CA SER A 17 2.79 -23.90 11.54
C SER A 17 1.84 -22.73 11.40
N ASN A 18 1.37 -22.21 12.54
CA ASN A 18 0.64 -20.95 12.57
C ASN A 18 1.51 -19.88 11.90
N PRO A 19 0.98 -19.12 10.93
CA PRO A 19 1.75 -18.08 10.26
C PRO A 19 2.23 -17.04 11.28
N THR A 20 3.53 -16.75 11.23
CA THR A 20 4.19 -15.74 12.05
C THR A 20 3.49 -14.38 11.86
N PRO A 21 3.33 -13.52 12.89
CA PRO A 21 2.64 -12.23 12.78
C PRO A 21 3.09 -11.33 11.61
N ALA A 22 4.38 -11.40 11.25
CA ALA A 22 4.93 -10.69 10.08
C ALA A 22 4.36 -11.18 8.73
N SER A 23 4.02 -12.48 8.61
CA SER A 23 3.40 -13.08 7.42
C SER A 23 1.93 -12.69 7.25
N LEU A 24 1.22 -12.46 8.36
CA LEU A 24 -0.16 -11.97 8.33
C LEU A 24 -0.22 -10.49 7.93
N ALA A 25 0.71 -9.67 8.44
CA ALA A 25 0.83 -8.26 8.07
C ALA A 25 1.17 -8.07 6.58
N SER A 26 2.10 -8.86 6.04
CA SER A 26 2.50 -8.77 4.62
C SER A 26 1.36 -9.17 3.67
N THR A 27 0.61 -10.22 3.99
CA THR A 27 -0.55 -10.66 3.19
C THR A 27 -1.66 -9.61 3.19
N SER A 28 -1.90 -8.94 4.32
CA SER A 28 -2.88 -7.86 4.40
C SER A 28 -2.52 -6.67 3.49
N LEU A 29 -1.23 -6.39 3.30
CA LEU A 29 -0.77 -5.22 2.56
C LEU A 29 -0.93 -5.39 1.05
N LEU A 30 -0.57 -6.58 0.53
CA LEU A 30 -0.81 -6.94 -0.86
C LEU A 30 -2.30 -6.96 -1.19
N GLU A 31 -3.13 -7.59 -0.35
CA GLU A 31 -4.58 -7.65 -0.55
C GLU A 31 -5.22 -6.25 -0.52
N ASN A 32 -4.74 -5.36 0.36
CA ASN A 32 -5.19 -3.97 0.39
C ASN A 32 -4.85 -3.21 -0.90
N ALA A 33 -3.67 -3.44 -1.48
CA ALA A 33 -3.26 -2.82 -2.74
C ALA A 33 -4.08 -3.36 -3.93
N LEU A 34 -4.25 -4.68 -4.03
CA LEU A 34 -5.00 -5.34 -5.11
C LEU A 34 -6.48 -4.97 -5.08
N ASN A 35 -7.08 -4.94 -3.89
CA ASN A 35 -8.51 -4.72 -3.72
C ASN A 35 -8.89 -3.26 -3.47
N ASN A 36 -7.95 -2.32 -3.58
CA ASN A 36 -8.26 -0.91 -3.40
C ASN A 36 -9.34 -0.45 -4.42
N PRO A 37 -10.47 0.12 -3.97
CA PRO A 37 -11.55 0.52 -4.86
C PRO A 37 -11.14 1.56 -5.90
N VAL A 38 -10.27 2.50 -5.53
CA VAL A 38 -9.77 3.54 -6.45
C VAL A 38 -8.89 2.90 -7.51
N ARG A 39 -7.97 2.01 -7.10
CA ARG A 39 -7.13 1.26 -8.04
C ARG A 39 -7.99 0.52 -9.06
N LYS A 40 -9.02 -0.20 -8.60
CA LYS A 40 -9.93 -0.94 -9.49
C LYS A 40 -10.76 -0.03 -10.39
N ARG A 41 -11.23 1.11 -9.88
CA ARG A 41 -12.06 2.06 -10.62
C ARG A 41 -11.31 2.75 -11.75
N TYR A 42 -10.11 3.27 -11.48
CA TYR A 42 -9.35 4.07 -12.45
C TYR A 42 -8.22 3.28 -13.13
N GLY A 43 -7.91 2.08 -12.63
CA GLY A 43 -6.81 1.26 -13.11
C GLY A 43 -5.45 1.91 -12.84
N PHE A 44 -5.28 2.53 -11.67
CA PHE A 44 -4.00 3.14 -11.28
C PHE A 44 -2.96 2.09 -10.91
N ASN A 45 -1.70 2.47 -11.08
CA ASN A 45 -0.56 1.64 -10.72
C ASN A 45 -0.16 1.90 -9.27
N VAL A 46 0.46 0.89 -8.65
CA VAL A 46 0.91 0.93 -7.25
C VAL A 46 2.37 0.51 -7.13
N LEU A 47 2.99 0.99 -6.06
CA LEU A 47 4.32 0.59 -5.64
C LEU A 47 4.33 0.24 -4.16
N PHE A 48 5.32 -0.54 -3.76
CA PHE A 48 5.58 -0.89 -2.36
C PHE A 48 6.82 -0.15 -1.86
N ALA A 49 6.81 0.22 -0.58
CA ALA A 49 7.90 0.95 0.05
C ALA A 49 8.12 0.49 1.51
N ASP A 50 9.33 0.79 2.00
CA ASP A 50 9.74 0.56 3.38
C ASP A 50 9.28 1.70 4.31
N LEU A 51 9.70 1.66 5.58
CA LEU A 51 9.39 2.71 6.56
C LEU A 51 9.97 4.08 6.19
N ASN A 52 10.99 4.11 5.33
CA ASN A 52 11.56 5.35 4.81
C ASN A 52 10.72 5.93 3.65
N LYS A 53 9.61 5.27 3.28
CA LYS A 53 8.72 5.66 2.19
C LYS A 53 9.45 5.79 0.84
N ALA A 54 10.56 5.08 0.69
CA ALA A 54 11.37 5.09 -0.52
C ALA A 54 11.09 3.82 -1.32
N PRO A 55 10.75 3.93 -2.63
CA PRO A 55 10.64 2.76 -3.48
C PRO A 55 12.02 2.11 -3.63
N LYS A 56 12.11 0.81 -3.36
CA LYS A 56 13.37 0.05 -3.47
C LYS A 56 13.55 -0.64 -4.82
N ARG A 57 12.48 -0.71 -5.60
CA ARG A 57 12.42 -1.38 -6.89
C ARG A 57 12.21 -0.36 -7.98
N GLU A 58 12.64 -0.69 -9.19
CA GLU A 58 12.36 0.13 -10.37
C GLU A 58 10.84 0.24 -10.55
N TRP A 59 10.35 1.48 -10.51
CA TRP A 59 8.93 1.79 -10.55
C TRP A 59 8.58 2.81 -11.65
N THR A 60 9.59 3.48 -12.21
CA THR A 60 9.43 4.55 -13.21
C THR A 60 8.73 4.08 -14.47
N LYS A 61 8.92 2.82 -14.90
CA LYS A 61 8.17 2.25 -16.03
C LYS A 61 6.65 2.27 -15.81
N TRP A 62 6.20 2.19 -14.56
CA TRP A 62 4.78 2.25 -14.21
C TRP A 62 4.21 3.67 -14.22
N GLN A 63 5.01 4.69 -14.54
CA GLN A 63 4.47 6.03 -14.85
C GLN A 63 3.85 6.07 -16.24
N THR A 64 4.26 5.19 -17.16
CA THR A 64 3.79 5.21 -18.56
C THR A 64 3.14 3.90 -19.01
N GLN A 65 3.32 2.81 -18.27
CA GLN A 65 2.79 1.49 -18.61
C GLN A 65 1.72 1.05 -17.61
N ALA A 66 0.69 0.35 -18.09
CA ALA A 66 -0.33 -0.26 -17.22
C ALA A 66 0.30 -1.38 -16.37
N GLN A 67 -0.12 -1.48 -15.10
CA GLN A 67 0.30 -2.55 -14.19
C GLN A 67 -0.85 -3.52 -13.93
N THR A 68 -0.66 -4.79 -14.25
CA THR A 68 -1.64 -5.86 -13.98
C THR A 68 -1.60 -6.31 -12.52
N ASP A 69 -2.60 -7.07 -12.08
CA ASP A 69 -2.59 -7.68 -10.74
C ASP A 69 -1.41 -8.65 -10.56
N ASP A 70 -1.00 -9.35 -11.63
CA ASP A 70 0.15 -10.24 -11.59
C ASP A 70 1.47 -9.47 -11.46
N ASP A 71 1.58 -8.30 -12.10
CA ASP A 71 2.71 -7.40 -11.90
C ASP A 71 2.79 -6.90 -10.44
N VAL A 72 1.65 -6.58 -9.82
CA VAL A 72 1.60 -6.17 -8.41
C VAL A 72 2.04 -7.32 -7.51
N ARG A 73 1.55 -8.54 -7.75
CA ARG A 73 1.97 -9.73 -6.99
C ARG A 73 3.45 -10.01 -7.17
N ALA A 74 3.99 -9.88 -8.37
CA ALA A 74 5.41 -10.05 -8.65
C ALA A 74 6.27 -8.97 -7.97
N LEU A 75 5.82 -7.71 -7.98
CA LEU A 75 6.49 -6.62 -7.29
C LEU A 75 6.53 -6.86 -5.77
N PHE A 76 5.45 -7.41 -5.21
CA PHE A 76 5.38 -7.75 -3.79
C PHE A 76 6.24 -8.97 -3.43
N SER A 77 6.14 -10.06 -4.20
CA SER A 77 6.82 -11.34 -3.90
C SER A 77 8.33 -11.25 -3.99
N THR A 78 8.86 -10.30 -4.77
CA THR A 78 10.30 -10.02 -4.83
C THR A 78 10.81 -9.25 -3.62
N SER A 79 9.94 -8.78 -2.73
CA SER A 79 10.32 -8.05 -1.52
C SER A 79 10.53 -8.99 -0.34
N LYS A 80 11.52 -8.72 0.52
CA LYS A 80 11.63 -9.48 1.78
C LYS A 80 10.49 -9.11 2.73
N PRO A 81 10.12 -10.00 3.68
CA PRO A 81 9.02 -9.76 4.63
C PRO A 81 9.09 -8.45 5.40
N ASP A 82 10.30 -7.90 5.62
CA ASP A 82 10.51 -6.66 6.38
C ASP A 82 10.87 -5.44 5.50
N GLU A 83 10.92 -5.62 4.16
CA GLU A 83 11.29 -4.55 3.23
C GLU A 83 10.08 -3.73 2.76
N VAL A 84 8.86 -4.21 3.00
CA VAL A 84 7.62 -3.56 2.58
C VAL A 84 6.72 -3.36 3.78
N THR A 85 6.50 -2.10 4.12
CA THR A 85 5.65 -1.70 5.25
C THR A 85 4.49 -0.80 4.81
N CYS A 86 4.53 -0.29 3.58
CA CYS A 86 3.46 0.49 2.99
C CYS A 86 3.40 0.30 1.46
N TRP A 87 2.31 0.78 0.88
CA TRP A 87 2.16 0.91 -0.57
C TRP A 87 1.55 2.27 -0.90
N GLY A 88 1.71 2.70 -2.14
CA GLY A 88 1.14 3.95 -2.64
C GLY A 88 0.89 3.90 -4.14
N PHE A 89 0.19 4.91 -4.66
CA PHE A 89 -0.05 5.03 -6.09
C PHE A 89 1.16 5.62 -6.82
N VAL A 90 1.38 5.16 -8.05
CA VAL A 90 2.38 5.74 -8.96
C VAL A 90 1.74 6.90 -9.71
N CYS A 91 2.28 8.11 -9.52
CA CYS A 91 1.83 9.30 -10.24
C CYS A 91 2.49 9.39 -11.63
N GLY A 92 1.85 10.12 -12.54
CA GLY A 92 2.24 10.27 -13.94
C GLY A 92 1.54 9.29 -14.91
N TYR A 93 0.89 8.25 -14.38
CA TYR A 93 0.08 7.32 -15.17
C TYR A 93 -1.40 7.74 -15.16
N LYS A 94 -2.03 7.84 -16.34
CA LYS A 94 -3.43 8.29 -16.51
C LYS A 94 -3.72 9.63 -15.82
N ASP A 95 -2.83 10.59 -16.04
CA ASP A 95 -2.98 11.97 -15.55
C ASP A 95 -3.17 12.06 -14.03
N LEU A 96 -2.69 11.04 -13.30
CA LEU A 96 -2.67 11.01 -11.85
C LEU A 96 -1.53 11.88 -11.34
N GLU A 97 -1.88 13.00 -10.72
CA GLU A 97 -0.96 13.98 -10.16
C GLU A 97 -1.04 13.98 -8.63
N ALA A 98 0.12 14.18 -7.99
CA ALA A 98 0.20 14.34 -6.54
C ALA A 98 0.33 15.81 -6.18
N PHE A 99 -0.62 16.30 -5.38
CA PHE A 99 -0.52 17.59 -4.71
C PHE A 99 -0.22 17.35 -3.23
N ASP A 100 0.97 17.75 -2.80
CA ASP A 100 1.38 17.73 -1.39
C ASP A 100 1.22 19.15 -0.82
N PHE A 101 0.30 19.33 0.13
CA PHE A 101 0.05 20.61 0.77
C PHE A 101 0.63 20.61 2.19
N ASP A 102 1.66 21.44 2.42
CA ASP A 102 2.27 21.62 3.75
C ASP A 102 1.33 22.24 4.78
N TRP A 103 0.33 23.00 4.31
CA TRP A 103 -0.65 23.67 5.15
C TRP A 103 -2.08 23.42 4.69
N ALA A 104 -2.93 23.00 5.63
CA ALA A 104 -4.33 22.70 5.37
C ALA A 104 -5.13 23.87 4.78
N TRP A 105 -4.77 25.12 5.10
CA TRP A 105 -5.47 26.29 4.54
C TRP A 105 -5.20 26.49 3.05
N ILE A 106 -4.02 26.09 2.54
CA ILE A 106 -3.71 26.13 1.10
C ILE A 106 -4.57 25.10 0.37
N TYR A 107 -4.69 23.88 0.91
CA TYR A 107 -5.60 22.90 0.34
C TYR A 107 -7.03 23.43 0.25
N ARG A 108 -7.54 24.05 1.33
CA ARG A 108 -8.89 24.63 1.33
C ARG A 108 -9.05 25.69 0.24
N LEU A 109 -8.06 26.57 0.07
CA LEU A 109 -8.08 27.59 -0.98
C LEU A 109 -8.05 26.97 -2.39
N TRP A 110 -7.17 25.99 -2.60
CA TRP A 110 -7.06 25.26 -3.86
C TRP A 110 -8.38 24.55 -4.20
N LYS A 111 -8.98 23.85 -3.25
CA LYS A 111 -10.25 23.14 -3.42
C LYS A 111 -11.39 24.10 -3.78
N THR A 112 -11.50 25.25 -3.12
CA THR A 112 -12.54 26.24 -3.45
C THR A 112 -12.41 26.80 -4.86
N LYS A 113 -11.18 26.91 -5.40
CA LYS A 113 -10.95 27.51 -6.73
C LYS A 113 -10.92 26.50 -7.87
N LEU A 114 -10.45 25.29 -7.60
CA LEU A 114 -10.11 24.30 -8.63
C LEU A 114 -10.77 22.95 -8.39
N GLY A 115 -11.38 22.71 -7.22
CA GLY A 115 -11.90 21.40 -6.83
C GLY A 115 -12.96 20.84 -7.78
N ASP A 116 -13.77 21.71 -8.41
CA ASP A 116 -14.78 21.29 -9.38
C ASP A 116 -14.19 20.79 -10.71
N ARG A 117 -12.89 21.00 -10.94
CA ARG A 117 -12.18 20.64 -12.18
C ARG A 117 -11.37 19.35 -12.05
N VAL A 118 -11.39 18.71 -10.89
CA VAL A 118 -10.50 17.60 -10.55
C VAL A 118 -11.21 16.56 -9.69
N ASP A 119 -11.04 15.28 -10.02
CA ASP A 119 -11.48 14.22 -9.12
C ASP A 119 -10.38 13.98 -8.07
N THR A 120 -10.67 14.33 -6.81
CA THR A 120 -9.68 14.31 -5.73
C THR A 120 -9.84 13.09 -4.84
N LEU A 121 -8.77 12.33 -4.69
CA LEU A 121 -8.61 11.35 -3.63
C LEU A 121 -7.70 11.91 -2.54
N THR A 122 -8.24 12.12 -1.33
CA THR A 122 -7.39 12.42 -0.16
C THR A 122 -6.88 11.12 0.44
N VAL A 123 -5.56 10.91 0.40
CA VAL A 123 -4.92 9.79 1.09
C VAL A 123 -4.47 10.29 2.46
N GLN A 124 -5.09 9.77 3.51
CA GLN A 124 -4.74 10.18 4.87
C GLN A 124 -3.31 9.72 5.20
N THR A 125 -2.45 10.69 5.53
CA THR A 125 -1.13 10.38 6.09
C THR A 125 -1.30 9.77 7.48
N PRO A 126 -0.76 8.57 7.76
CA PRO A 126 -0.84 7.97 9.10
C PRO A 126 -0.26 8.92 10.15
N LYS A 127 -0.98 9.11 11.27
CA LYS A 127 -0.44 9.81 12.43
C LYS A 127 0.70 8.95 13.02
N ILE A 128 1.91 9.47 13.07
CA ILE A 128 2.99 8.84 13.84
C ILE A 128 2.65 9.07 15.32
N SER A 129 2.24 8.03 16.03
CA SER A 129 1.74 8.09 17.43
C SER A 129 2.76 8.56 18.47
N ASN A 130 4.00 8.85 18.07
CA ASN A 130 5.11 9.17 18.98
C ASN A 130 5.71 10.56 18.73
N ALA A 131 5.12 11.38 17.86
CA ALA A 131 5.55 12.76 17.70
C ALA A 131 5.11 13.57 18.93
N PRO A 132 6.01 14.32 19.60
CA PRO A 132 5.62 15.13 20.75
C PRO A 132 4.54 16.14 20.32
N GLU A 133 3.45 16.23 21.09
CA GLU A 133 2.42 17.26 20.94
C GLU A 133 3.04 18.63 21.25
N THR A 134 3.76 19.21 20.30
CA THR A 134 4.14 20.61 20.37
C THR A 134 2.97 21.45 19.89
N SER A 135 2.44 22.24 20.82
CA SER A 135 1.42 23.26 20.61
C SER A 135 1.68 24.15 19.40
N LEU A 136 0.59 24.51 18.72
CA LEU A 136 0.44 25.34 17.52
C LEU A 136 0.70 24.64 16.17
N GLY A 137 -0.39 24.16 15.58
CA GLY A 137 -0.51 23.85 14.16
C GLY A 137 -0.68 22.36 13.94
N ASP A 138 -1.92 21.91 13.75
CA ASP A 138 -2.21 20.61 13.16
C ASP A 138 -1.57 20.55 11.76
N HIS A 139 -0.32 20.12 11.70
CA HIS A 139 0.38 19.75 10.48
C HIS A 139 -0.17 18.40 9.99
N LEU A 140 -1.45 18.40 9.60
CA LEU A 140 -2.02 17.35 8.79
C LEU A 140 -1.49 17.56 7.37
N THR A 141 -0.33 16.96 7.06
CA THR A 141 0.11 16.79 5.67
C THR A 141 -0.95 15.95 4.96
N GLN A 142 -1.76 16.60 4.13
CA GLN A 142 -2.74 15.94 3.29
C GLN A 142 -2.11 15.73 1.91
N ARG A 143 -1.89 14.47 1.56
CA ARG A 143 -1.51 14.09 0.20
C ARG A 143 -2.77 13.81 -0.59
N ILE A 144 -2.94 14.57 -1.66
CA ILE A 144 -4.09 14.45 -2.53
C ILE A 144 -3.58 13.94 -3.86
N LEU A 145 -4.18 12.83 -4.28
CA LEU A 145 -4.00 12.31 -5.61
C LEU A 145 -5.18 12.81 -6.43
N CYS A 146 -4.89 13.51 -7.51
CA CYS A 146 -5.91 14.04 -8.41
C CYS A 146 -5.74 13.37 -9.76
N SER A 147 -6.83 12.92 -10.36
CA SER A 147 -6.84 12.63 -11.79
C SER A 147 -7.40 13.85 -12.50
N ILE A 148 -6.66 14.36 -13.49
CA ILE A 148 -7.13 15.45 -14.33
C ILE A 148 -7.75 14.80 -15.58
N GLU A 149 -9.07 14.85 -15.69
CA GLU A 149 -9.72 14.54 -16.96
C GLU A 149 -9.49 15.73 -17.90
N VAL A 150 -8.63 15.55 -18.91
CA VAL A 150 -8.46 16.54 -19.97
C VAL A 150 -9.44 16.18 -21.08
N GLU A 151 -10.47 17.02 -21.27
CA GLU A 151 -11.39 16.95 -22.44
C GLU A 151 -10.68 17.26 -23.75
#